data_AF-A0A016RSF7-F1
#
_entry.id   AF-A0A016RSF7-F1
#
_cell.length_a   1.000
_cell.length_b   1.000
_cell.length_c   1.000
_cell.angle_alpha   90.00
_cell.angle_beta   90.00
_cell.angle_gamma   90.00
#
_symmetry.space_group_name_H-M   'P 1'
#
loop_
_entity.id
_entity.type
_entity.pdbx_description
1 polymer ?
#
loop_
_entity_poly.entity_id
_entity_poly.type
_entity_poly.pdbx_seq_one_letter_code
_entity_poly.pdbx_strand_id
1 'polypeptide(L)'
;MRRGNCATVTAHNPETKETPILLQSGAKKDIQSAILVVIGFVTGGGRSDKSTLKAGSAYHKYNCKRNNWSGARVAAMNLAEHPWHRKGSSHRCPSYRENL
;
A
#
# COMPACT_ATOMS: atom_id res chain seq x y z
N MET A 1 -9.01 -7.40 5.67
CA MET A 1 -9.40 -7.03 4.28
C MET A 1 -9.56 -5.52 4.16
N ARG A 2 -9.11 -4.91 3.06
CA ARG A 2 -9.32 -3.47 2.81
C ARG A 2 -10.71 -3.29 2.19
N ARG A 3 -11.36 -2.16 2.47
CA ARG A 3 -12.71 -1.85 1.94
C ARG A 3 -12.69 -1.85 0.42
N GLY A 4 -13.73 -2.40 -0.21
CA GLY A 4 -13.82 -2.54 -1.67
C GLY A 4 -13.00 -3.69 -2.27
N ASN A 5 -12.29 -4.48 -1.46
CA ASN A 5 -11.57 -5.63 -2.00
C ASN A 5 -12.51 -6.81 -2.28
N CYS A 6 -12.27 -7.52 -3.39
CA CYS A 6 -12.82 -8.83 -3.71
C CYS A 6 -11.74 -9.72 -4.33
N ALA A 7 -11.97 -11.01 -4.55
CA ALA A 7 -11.06 -11.84 -5.33
C ALA A 7 -11.88 -12.59 -6.37
N THR A 8 -11.30 -12.83 -7.54
CA THR A 8 -12.00 -13.50 -8.65
C THR A 8 -11.45 -14.90 -8.80
N VAL A 9 -12.33 -15.89 -8.79
CA VAL A 9 -11.95 -17.27 -9.10
C VAL A 9 -11.67 -17.37 -10.59
N THR A 10 -10.49 -17.88 -10.96
CA THR A 10 -10.11 -18.01 -12.38
C THR A 10 -10.52 -19.35 -12.93
N ALA A 11 -10.20 -20.43 -12.20
CA ALA A 11 -10.49 -21.79 -12.59
C ALA A 11 -10.59 -22.71 -11.36
N HIS A 12 -11.06 -23.93 -11.59
CA HIS A 12 -11.07 -25.01 -10.62
C HIS A 12 -10.26 -26.18 -11.17
N ASN A 13 -9.25 -26.63 -10.42
CA ASN A 13 -8.47 -27.81 -10.78
C ASN A 13 -8.92 -29.00 -9.91
N PRO A 14 -9.66 -29.99 -10.47
CA PRO A 14 -10.17 -31.12 -9.69
C PRO A 14 -9.08 -32.11 -9.28
N GLU A 15 -7.98 -32.21 -10.04
CA GLU A 15 -6.87 -33.15 -9.77
C GLU A 15 -6.05 -32.72 -8.55
N THR A 16 -5.66 -31.44 -8.49
CA THR A 16 -4.88 -30.89 -7.38
C THR A 16 -5.76 -30.40 -6.23
N LYS A 17 -7.09 -30.33 -6.42
CA LYS A 17 -8.07 -29.75 -5.47
C LYS A 17 -7.71 -28.33 -5.06
N GLU A 18 -7.20 -27.56 -6.02
CA GLU A 18 -6.84 -26.17 -5.84
C GLU A 18 -7.59 -25.27 -6.82
N THR A 19 -7.78 -24.03 -6.40
CA THR A 19 -8.44 -22.98 -7.15
C THR A 19 -7.51 -21.78 -7.27
N PRO A 20 -7.00 -21.47 -8.47
CA PRO A 20 -6.32 -20.21 -8.70
C PRO A 20 -7.32 -19.05 -8.54
N ILE A 21 -7.00 -18.15 -7.62
CA ILE A 21 -7.70 -16.88 -7.47
C ILE A 21 -6.82 -15.72 -7.92
N LEU A 22 -7.47 -14.72 -8.53
CA LEU A 22 -6.87 -13.43 -8.84
C LEU A 22 -7.13 -12.47 -7.69
N LEU A 23 -6.04 -12.01 -7.06
CA LEU A 23 -6.09 -11.00 -6.01
C LEU A 23 -6.27 -9.60 -6.62
N GLN A 24 -6.83 -8.65 -5.87
CA GLN A 24 -6.89 -7.23 -6.29
C GLN A 24 -5.51 -6.59 -6.51
N SER A 25 -4.45 -7.20 -6.00
CA SER A 25 -3.08 -6.79 -6.30
C SER A 25 -2.63 -7.20 -7.70
N GLY A 26 -3.42 -7.98 -8.45
CA GLY A 26 -3.07 -8.57 -9.74
C GLY A 26 -2.31 -9.90 -9.63
N ALA A 27 -1.89 -10.28 -8.42
CA ALA A 27 -1.20 -11.55 -8.20
C ALA A 27 -2.17 -12.74 -8.25
N LYS A 28 -1.75 -13.82 -8.90
CA LYS A 28 -2.46 -15.11 -8.87
C LYS A 28 -1.99 -15.90 -7.66
N LYS A 29 -2.91 -16.55 -6.97
CA LYS A 29 -2.60 -17.42 -5.84
C LYS A 29 -3.47 -18.66 -5.89
N ASP A 30 -2.85 -19.82 -5.77
CA ASP A 30 -3.53 -21.11 -5.66
C ASP A 30 -3.92 -21.37 -4.21
N ILE A 31 -5.19 -21.74 -4.00
CA ILE A 31 -5.77 -21.98 -2.68
C ILE A 31 -6.57 -23.29 -2.73
N GLN A 32 -6.54 -24.08 -1.65
CA GLN A 32 -7.31 -25.31 -1.52
C GLN A 32 -8.82 -25.08 -1.73
N SER A 33 -9.46 -25.94 -2.53
CA SER A 33 -10.88 -25.84 -2.88
C SER A 33 -11.85 -26.04 -1.71
N ALA A 34 -11.39 -26.62 -0.59
CA ALA A 34 -12.23 -26.93 0.57
C ALA A 34 -12.41 -25.75 1.55
N ILE A 35 -11.72 -24.61 1.33
CA ILE A 35 -11.77 -23.46 2.22
C ILE A 35 -13.07 -22.69 2.03
N LEU A 36 -13.65 -22.20 3.14
CA LEU A 36 -14.84 -21.35 3.12
C LEU A 36 -14.48 -19.92 2.73
N VAL A 37 -15.33 -19.33 1.88
CA VAL A 37 -15.19 -17.95 1.39
C VAL A 37 -16.54 -17.25 1.47
N VAL A 38 -16.53 -15.95 1.76
CA VAL A 38 -17.73 -15.11 1.75
C VAL A 38 -17.94 -14.58 0.33
N ILE A 39 -19.15 -14.77 -0.21
CA ILE A 39 -19.53 -14.30 -1.54
C ILE A 39 -19.80 -12.79 -1.49
N GLY A 40 -19.13 -12.03 -2.37
CA GLY A 40 -19.36 -10.61 -2.56
C GLY A 40 -18.12 -9.74 -2.41
N PHE A 41 -18.34 -8.43 -2.26
CA PHE A 41 -17.30 -7.43 -2.06
C PHE A 41 -17.34 -6.87 -0.65
N VAL A 42 -16.18 -6.42 -0.15
CA VAL A 42 -16.12 -5.74 1.15
C VAL A 42 -16.76 -4.35 1.02
N THR A 43 -17.73 -4.05 1.88
CA THR A 43 -18.48 -2.80 1.86
C THR A 43 -17.62 -1.56 2.16
N GLY A 44 -18.14 -0.37 1.84
CA GLY A 44 -17.48 0.91 2.12
C GLY A 44 -16.37 1.30 1.13
N GLY A 45 -16.54 0.96 -0.15
CA GLY A 45 -15.70 1.41 -1.26
C GLY A 45 -15.76 2.93 -1.49
N GLY A 46 -14.92 3.44 -2.40
CA GLY A 46 -14.94 4.85 -2.83
C GLY A 46 -14.38 5.90 -1.85
N ARG A 47 -13.93 5.48 -0.65
CA ARG A 47 -13.34 6.41 0.34
C ARG A 47 -12.07 7.14 -0.16
N SER A 48 -11.30 6.52 -1.06
CA SER A 48 -10.05 7.08 -1.56
C SER A 48 -10.26 8.14 -2.65
N ASP A 49 -11.45 8.16 -3.27
CA ASP A 49 -11.74 9.04 -4.41
C ASP A 49 -11.85 10.51 -3.96
N LYS A 50 -12.23 10.72 -2.69
CA LYS A 50 -12.21 12.04 -2.08
C LYS A 50 -10.81 12.41 -1.61
N SER A 51 -10.25 13.46 -2.21
CA SER A 51 -8.95 14.02 -1.83
C SER A 51 -8.98 14.64 -0.42
N THR A 52 -7.85 14.60 0.28
CA THR A 52 -7.68 15.27 1.59
C THR A 52 -7.26 16.71 1.38
N LEU A 53 -8.20 17.64 1.58
CA LEU A 53 -7.99 19.07 1.28
C LEU A 53 -7.28 19.86 2.40
N LYS A 54 -7.22 19.33 3.63
CA LYS A 54 -6.65 20.03 4.80
C LYS A 54 -5.74 19.12 5.60
N ALA A 55 -4.65 19.68 6.13
CA ALA A 55 -3.73 18.98 7.04
C ALA A 55 -4.44 18.46 8.30
N GLY A 56 -5.37 19.23 8.88
CA GLY A 56 -6.15 18.79 10.04
C GLY A 56 -7.02 17.55 9.75
N SER A 57 -7.56 17.41 8.53
CA SER A 57 -8.30 16.20 8.15
C SER A 57 -7.37 14.98 8.05
N ALA A 58 -6.14 15.17 7.58
CA ALA A 58 -5.13 14.13 7.57
C ALA A 58 -4.68 13.76 9.00
N TYR A 59 -4.50 14.74 9.89
CA TYR A 59 -4.19 14.50 11.30
C TYR A 59 -5.17 13.52 11.93
N HIS A 60 -6.46 13.82 11.90
CA HIS A 60 -7.49 12.95 12.49
C HIS A 60 -7.55 11.56 11.81
N LYS A 61 -7.25 11.48 10.50
CA LYS A 61 -7.20 10.20 9.77
C LYS A 61 -6.07 9.28 10.26
N TYR A 62 -4.91 9.84 10.63
CA TYR A 62 -3.74 9.07 11.05
C TYR A 62 -3.66 8.90 12.58
N ASN A 63 -4.20 9.84 13.36
CA ASN A 63 -4.22 9.78 14.82
C ASN A 63 -4.91 8.51 15.35
N CYS A 64 -6.02 8.08 14.73
CA CYS A 64 -6.74 6.86 15.11
C CYS A 64 -6.06 5.54 14.67
N LYS A 65 -4.87 5.60 14.06
CA LYS A 65 -4.17 4.42 13.54
C LYS A 65 -2.81 4.26 14.19
N ARG A 66 -1.80 4.95 13.65
CA ARG A 66 -0.41 4.90 14.10
C ARG A 66 0.17 6.28 13.89
N ASN A 67 1.09 6.67 14.77
CA ASN A 67 1.89 7.89 14.64
C ASN A 67 2.87 7.79 13.45
N ASN A 68 2.39 8.02 12.23
CA ASN A 68 3.20 8.05 11.00
C ASN A 68 2.99 9.33 10.16
N TRP A 69 2.31 10.31 10.73
CA TRP A 69 2.01 11.60 10.13
C TRP A 69 2.39 12.67 11.15
N SER A 70 3.16 13.70 10.80
CA SER A 70 3.74 14.08 9.51
C SER A 70 5.15 13.52 9.29
N GLY A 71 5.43 12.95 8.12
CA GLY A 71 6.79 12.58 7.72
C GLY A 71 7.53 13.73 7.06
N ALA A 72 8.72 14.08 7.55
CA ALA A 72 9.61 15.01 6.87
C ALA A 72 10.26 14.30 5.65
N ARG A 73 10.46 15.06 4.57
CA ARG A 73 11.21 14.54 3.41
C ARG A 73 12.66 14.34 3.83
N VAL A 74 13.22 13.21 3.45
CA VAL A 74 14.60 12.85 3.71
C VAL A 74 15.60 13.94 3.31
N ALA A 75 15.40 14.57 2.15
CA ALA A 75 16.27 15.65 1.66
C ALA A 75 16.28 16.92 2.55
N ALA A 76 15.38 17.02 3.52
CA ALA A 76 15.30 18.13 4.48
C ALA A 76 15.81 17.75 5.88
N MET A 77 16.23 16.50 6.09
CA MET A 77 16.81 16.02 7.35
C MET A 77 18.31 16.25 7.39
N ASN A 78 18.92 16.26 8.57
CA ASN A 78 20.37 16.39 8.72
C ASN A 78 21.12 15.13 8.25
N LEU A 79 22.42 15.26 7.92
CA LEU A 79 23.30 14.13 7.56
C LEU A 79 23.27 12.97 8.56
N ALA A 80 23.19 13.29 9.86
CA ALA A 80 23.23 12.30 10.93
C ALA A 80 21.93 11.48 11.03
N GLU A 81 20.81 12.02 10.52
CA GLU A 81 19.48 11.43 10.70
C GLU A 81 19.09 10.54 9.53
N HIS A 82 19.59 10.81 8.32
CA HIS A 82 19.19 10.06 7.15
C HIS A 82 20.29 9.96 6.07
N PRO A 83 20.61 8.75 5.57
CA PRO A 83 21.71 8.51 4.62
C PRO A 83 21.59 9.26 3.28
N TRP A 84 20.37 9.43 2.74
CA TRP A 84 20.16 10.12 1.46
C TRP A 84 20.26 11.66 1.51
N HIS A 85 20.88 12.24 2.53
CA HIS A 85 21.23 13.66 2.53
C HIS A 85 22.49 13.90 1.66
N ARG A 86 22.41 14.84 0.70
CA ARG A 86 23.57 15.23 -0.15
C ARG A 86 24.57 16.04 0.67
N LYS A 87 25.81 15.55 0.85
CA LYS A 87 26.91 16.38 1.37
C LYS A 87 27.09 17.62 0.47
N GLY A 88 26.88 18.82 1.01
CA GLY A 88 27.34 20.08 0.41
C GLY A 88 26.57 20.65 -0.80
N SER A 89 25.24 20.49 -0.92
CA SER A 89 24.44 21.35 -1.84
C SER A 89 23.65 22.41 -1.08
N SER A 90 23.64 23.63 -1.63
CA SER A 90 22.66 24.67 -1.27
C SER A 90 21.23 24.30 -1.72
N HIS A 91 21.11 23.46 -2.77
CA HIS A 91 19.84 22.96 -3.29
C HIS A 91 19.45 21.60 -2.67
N ARG A 92 18.17 21.45 -2.33
CA ARG A 92 17.59 20.18 -1.84
C ARG A 92 17.32 19.22 -3.02
N CYS A 93 18.37 18.62 -3.55
CA CYS A 93 18.28 17.52 -4.51
C CYS A 93 18.64 16.19 -3.83
N PRO A 94 17.86 15.11 -4.00
CA PRO A 94 18.32 13.77 -3.67
C PRO A 94 19.59 13.50 -4.47
N SER A 95 20.68 13.10 -3.81
CA SER A 95 21.88 12.65 -4.52
C SER A 95 21.61 11.29 -5.15
N TYR A 96 21.12 11.26 -6.39
CA TYR A 96 21.21 10.05 -7.21
C TYR A 96 22.41 10.22 -8.15
N ARG A 97 23.48 9.47 -7.93
CA ARG A 97 24.46 9.18 -8.98
C ARG A 97 25.14 7.83 -8.78
N GLU A 98 24.98 7.02 -9.83
CA GLU A 98 25.93 6.05 -10.40
C GLU A 98 26.31 4.84 -9.55
N ASN A 99 25.69 3.70 -9.85
CA ASN A 99 26.35 2.41 -10.05
C ASN A 99 25.44 1.57 -10.98
N LEU A 100 25.80 1.57 -12.26
CA LEU A 100 25.67 0.40 -13.14
C LEU A 100 26.81 -0.55 -12.78
#